data_AF-A0AA38HKN4-F1
#
_entry.id   AF-A0AA38HKN4-F1
#
_cell.length_a   1.000
_cell.length_b   1.000
_cell.length_c   1.000
_cell.angle_alpha   90.00
_cell.angle_beta   90.00
_cell.angle_gamma   90.00
#
_symmetry.space_group_name_H-M   'P 1'
#
loop_
_entity.id
_entity.type
_entity.pdbx_description
1 polymer ?
#
loop_
_entity_poly.entity_id
_entity_poly.type
_entity_poly.pdbx_seq_one_letter_code
_entity_poly.pdbx_strand_id
1 'polypeptide(L)'
;MVWRKWIDENIMKLLSPNIYRTPREAFQAFEYINSISNFSSAQKIINKVFGAAVMYLVAKRNKKKHELGDERQSLYDAVDHWLAKAVGNKKFAGGDVPSVADIDMYGVMKALSMMKCTWTDVDKNTSVKDWFRRMEDKIGGSSRVI
;
A
#
# COMPACT_ATOMS: atom_id res chain seq x y z
N MET A 1 -6.26 5.50 -19.00
CA MET A 1 -6.16 6.69 -18.12
C MET A 1 -7.17 6.67 -16.97
N VAL A 2 -8.42 6.22 -17.18
CA VAL A 2 -9.46 6.17 -16.13
C VAL A 2 -9.00 5.47 -14.84
N TRP A 3 -8.41 4.27 -14.94
CA TRP A 3 -7.99 3.51 -13.76
C TRP A 3 -6.81 4.13 -12.99
N ARG A 4 -5.89 4.81 -13.67
CA ARG A 4 -4.75 5.48 -13.00
C ARG A 4 -5.24 6.58 -12.08
N LYS A 5 -6.08 7.47 -12.63
CA LYS A 5 -6.73 8.54 -11.86
C LYS A 5 -7.56 7.96 -10.72
N TRP A 6 -8.29 6.88 -10.96
CA TRP A 6 -9.06 6.21 -9.91
C TRP A 6 -8.17 5.66 -8.79
N ILE A 7 -7.03 5.05 -9.10
CA ILE A 7 -6.06 4.56 -8.10
C ILE A 7 -5.55 5.73 -7.26
N ASP A 8 -5.15 6.84 -7.88
CA ASP A 8 -4.67 8.04 -7.18
C ASP A 8 -5.76 8.64 -6.28
N GLU A 9 -7.00 8.68 -6.76
CA GLU A 9 -8.11 9.33 -6.06
C GLU A 9 -8.74 8.46 -4.97
N ASN A 10 -8.64 7.13 -5.06
CA ASN A 10 -9.32 6.20 -4.16
C ASN A 10 -8.34 5.37 -3.33
N ILE A 11 -7.33 4.75 -3.94
CA ILE A 11 -6.40 3.87 -3.21
C ILE A 11 -5.38 4.68 -2.43
N MET A 12 -4.72 5.68 -3.04
CA MET A 12 -3.61 6.39 -2.39
C MET A 12 -4.04 7.11 -1.11
N LYS A 13 -5.27 7.63 -1.06
CA LYS A 13 -5.82 8.31 0.12
C LYS A 13 -6.05 7.35 1.30
N LEU A 14 -6.24 6.06 1.02
CA LEU A 14 -6.45 5.03 2.03
C LEU A 14 -5.14 4.54 2.64
N LEU A 15 -4.00 4.71 1.97
CA LEU A 15 -2.71 4.18 2.42
C LEU A 15 -2.26 4.75 3.76
N SER A 16 -2.18 6.08 3.86
CA SER A 16 -1.69 6.74 5.09
C SER A 16 -2.53 6.38 6.32
N PRO A 17 -3.88 6.45 6.28
CA PRO A 17 -4.71 5.92 7.36
C PRO A 17 -4.38 4.46 7.71
N ASN A 18 -4.29 3.58 6.71
CA ASN A 18 -4.10 2.15 6.92
C ASN A 18 -2.73 1.74 7.46
N ILE A 19 -1.63 2.36 7.02
CA ILE A 19 -0.28 1.98 7.46
C ILE A 19 0.11 2.65 8.79
N TYR A 20 -0.58 3.73 9.18
CA TYR A 20 -0.36 4.45 10.43
C TYR A 20 -1.57 4.37 11.38
N ARG A 21 -2.46 3.39 11.21
CA ARG A 21 -3.71 3.27 11.98
C ARG A 21 -3.47 3.09 13.47
N THR A 22 -2.45 2.33 13.86
CA THR A 22 -2.03 2.12 15.25
C THR A 22 -0.58 2.56 15.48
N PRO A 23 -0.19 2.91 16.72
CA PRO A 23 1.20 3.25 17.02
C PRO A 23 2.19 2.14 16.64
N ARG A 24 1.77 0.87 16.78
CA ARG A 24 2.57 -0.30 16.38
C ARG A 24 2.80 -0.36 14.87
N GLU A 25 1.74 -0.18 14.08
CA GLU A 25 1.85 -0.14 12.61
C GLU A 25 2.69 1.06 12.16
N ALA A 26 2.51 2.23 12.78
CA ALA A 26 3.31 3.41 12.49
C ALA A 26 4.80 3.20 12.78
N PHE A 27 5.13 2.56 13.91
CA PHE A 27 6.51 2.23 14.25
C PHE A 27 7.13 1.24 13.24
N GLN A 28 6.37 0.22 12.81
CA GLN A 28 6.80 -0.71 11.78
C GLN A 28 7.07 0.00 10.44
N ALA A 29 6.22 0.94 10.04
CA ALA A 29 6.44 1.73 8.82
C ALA A 29 7.74 2.54 8.89
N PHE A 30 8.03 3.15 10.03
CA PHE A 30 9.29 3.88 10.22
C PHE A 30 10.51 2.98 10.39
N GLU A 31 10.37 1.76 10.90
CA GLU A 31 11.45 0.76 10.84
C GLU A 31 11.84 0.44 9.40
N TYR A 32 10.85 0.22 8.54
CA TYR A 32 11.10 0.01 7.12
C TYR A 32 11.72 1.24 6.45
N ILE A 33 11.18 2.44 6.68
CA ILE A 33 11.74 3.68 6.12
C ILE A 33 13.21 3.85 6.54
N ASN A 34 13.53 3.60 7.81
CA ASN A 34 14.89 3.70 8.31
C ASN A 34 15.83 2.61 7.76
N SER A 35 15.33 1.42 7.39
CA SER A 35 16.16 0.35 6.83
C SER A 35 16.61 0.66 5.41
N ILE A 36 15.79 1.38 4.64
CA ILE A 36 16.12 1.79 3.27
C ILE A 36 16.80 3.16 3.17
N SER A 37 16.85 3.93 4.27
CA SER A 37 17.39 5.29 4.33
C SER A 37 18.87 5.32 4.76
N ASN A 38 19.62 6.25 4.18
CA ASN A 38 21.03 6.51 4.52
C ASN A 38 21.18 7.41 5.77
N PHE A 39 20.31 7.25 6.77
CA PHE A 39 20.35 8.04 8.00
C PHE A 39 21.40 7.53 8.98
N SER A 40 22.01 8.44 9.75
CA SER A 40 22.86 8.06 10.88
C SER A 40 22.02 7.41 11.99
N SER A 41 22.66 6.66 12.90
CA SER A 41 21.96 5.95 13.99
C SER A 41 21.10 6.89 14.86
N ALA A 42 21.59 8.10 15.13
CA ALA A 42 20.83 9.11 15.88
C ALA A 42 19.60 9.62 15.09
N GLN A 43 19.78 9.89 13.80
CA GLN A 43 18.67 10.30 12.92
C GLN A 43 17.61 9.21 12.79
N LYS A 44 18.01 7.93 12.72
CA LYS A 44 17.08 6.80 12.69
C LYS A 44 16.20 6.76 13.95
N ILE A 45 16.78 6.96 15.14
CA ILE A 45 16.02 6.98 16.40
C ILE A 45 15.03 8.14 16.42
N ILE A 46 15.49 9.35 16.09
CA ILE A 46 14.64 10.56 16.06
C ILE A 46 13.49 10.36 15.08
N ASN A 47 13.79 9.94 13.84
CA ASN A 47 12.80 9.73 12.80
C ASN A 47 11.79 8.65 13.19
N LYS A 48 12.23 7.57 13.84
CA LYS A 48 11.36 6.49 14.28
C LYS A 48 10.32 6.94 15.30
N VAL A 49 10.75 7.74 16.28
CA VAL A 49 9.88 8.16 17.39
C VAL A 49 9.02 9.35 16.99
N PHE A 50 9.65 10.43 16.54
CA PHE A 50 8.94 11.65 16.16
C PHE A 50 8.14 11.47 14.86
N GLY A 51 8.73 10.84 13.85
CA GLY A 51 8.06 10.61 12.58
C GLY A 51 6.83 9.72 12.73
N ALA A 52 6.94 8.61 13.46
CA ALA A 52 5.79 7.73 13.70
C ALA A 52 4.66 8.45 14.46
N ALA A 53 5.00 9.25 15.47
CA ALA A 53 4.00 10.02 16.23
C ALA A 53 3.30 11.06 15.36
N VAL A 54 4.05 11.83 14.56
CA VAL A 54 3.48 12.81 13.63
C VAL A 54 2.59 12.13 12.59
N MET A 55 3.05 11.05 11.98
CA MET A 55 2.29 10.35 10.94
C MET A 55 1.02 9.68 11.49
N TYR A 56 1.05 9.19 12.72
CA TYR A 56 -0.15 8.70 13.40
C TYR A 56 -1.22 9.79 13.56
N LEU A 57 -0.81 11.01 13.94
CA LEU A 57 -1.75 12.15 14.04
C LEU A 57 -2.26 12.59 12.67
N VAL A 58 -1.39 12.63 11.65
CA VAL A 58 -1.77 12.94 10.27
C VAL A 58 -2.76 11.91 9.75
N ALA A 59 -2.55 10.63 10.02
CA ALA A 59 -3.44 9.54 9.63
C ALA A 59 -4.83 9.69 10.25
N LYS A 60 -4.93 9.99 11.56
CA LYS A 60 -6.21 10.30 12.22
C LYS A 60 -6.91 11.50 11.61
N ARG A 61 -6.17 12.57 11.31
CA ARG A 61 -6.73 13.77 10.67
C ARG A 61 -7.25 13.46 9.27
N ASN A 62 -6.50 12.69 8.49
CA ASN A 62 -6.89 12.28 7.14
C ASN A 62 -8.10 11.34 7.17
N LYS A 63 -8.17 10.41 8.13
CA LYS A 63 -9.36 9.56 8.34
C LYS A 63 -10.62 10.42 8.50
N LYS A 64 -10.57 11.42 9.39
CA LYS A 64 -11.70 12.34 9.62
C LYS A 64 -12.01 13.18 8.38
N LYS A 65 -10.98 13.67 7.68
CA LYS A 65 -11.14 14.49 6.46
C LYS A 65 -11.81 13.73 5.31
N HIS A 66 -11.51 12.44 5.18
CA HIS A 66 -12.02 11.58 4.11
C HIS A 66 -13.25 10.78 4.54
N GLU A 67 -13.81 11.06 5.71
CA GLU A 67 -15.00 10.40 6.26
C GLU A 67 -14.90 8.87 6.23
N LEU A 68 -13.67 8.37 6.41
CA LEU A 68 -13.40 6.94 6.40
C LEU A 68 -13.96 6.34 7.70
N GLY A 69 -14.94 5.44 7.58
CA GLY A 69 -15.46 4.66 8.70
C GLY A 69 -14.39 3.69 9.21
N ASP A 70 -14.46 2.44 8.77
CA ASP A 70 -13.37 1.48 8.97
C ASP A 70 -12.35 1.62 7.83
N GLU A 71 -11.14 2.03 8.20
CA GLU A 71 -10.01 2.24 7.29
C GLU A 71 -9.60 0.94 6.59
N ARG A 72 -9.66 -0.20 7.31
CA ARG A 72 -9.29 -1.51 6.78
C ARG A 72 -10.33 -2.02 5.81
N GLN A 73 -11.61 -1.94 6.18
CA GLN A 73 -12.69 -2.34 5.30
C GLN A 73 -12.69 -1.49 4.01
N SER A 74 -12.50 -0.18 4.14
CA SER A 74 -12.40 0.72 2.98
C SER A 74 -11.27 0.33 2.02
N LEU A 75 -10.13 -0.15 2.57
CA LEU A 75 -9.01 -0.64 1.76
C LEU A 75 -9.38 -1.95 1.05
N TYR A 76 -10.02 -2.90 1.74
CA TYR A 76 -10.43 -4.17 1.14
C TYR A 76 -11.45 -3.94 0.02
N ASP A 77 -12.48 -3.15 0.29
CA ASP A 77 -13.53 -2.82 -0.67
C ASP A 77 -12.94 -2.15 -1.92
N ALA A 78 -11.97 -1.25 -1.74
CA ALA A 78 -11.31 -0.59 -2.86
C ALA A 78 -10.43 -1.56 -3.67
N VAL A 79 -9.69 -2.45 -3.00
CA VAL A 79 -8.87 -3.46 -3.68
C VAL A 79 -9.74 -4.45 -4.45
N ASP A 80 -10.79 -4.98 -3.84
CA ASP A 80 -11.71 -5.90 -4.51
C ASP A 80 -12.52 -5.22 -5.62
N HIS A 81 -12.90 -3.95 -5.44
CA HIS A 81 -13.53 -3.17 -6.51
C HIS A 81 -12.61 -3.06 -7.73
N TRP A 82 -11.34 -2.73 -7.51
CA TRP A 82 -10.36 -2.65 -8.58
C TRP A 82 -10.16 -4.01 -9.27
N LEU A 83 -10.00 -5.08 -8.50
CA LEU A 83 -9.86 -6.42 -9.06
C LEU A 83 -11.09 -6.83 -9.87
N ALA A 84 -12.30 -6.61 -9.35
CA ALA A 84 -13.53 -7.00 -10.03
C ALA A 84 -13.81 -6.17 -11.30
N LYS A 85 -13.53 -4.86 -11.27
CA LYS A 85 -13.90 -3.93 -12.35
C LYS A 85 -12.78 -3.69 -13.36
N ALA A 86 -11.54 -3.61 -12.92
CA ALA A 86 -10.40 -3.37 -13.80
C ALA A 86 -9.85 -4.68 -14.39
N VAL A 87 -9.65 -5.70 -13.56
CA VAL A 87 -9.10 -7.00 -13.97
C VAL A 87 -10.21 -7.95 -14.44
N GLY A 88 -11.27 -8.11 -13.64
CA GLY A 88 -12.38 -9.03 -13.91
C GLY A 88 -11.88 -10.46 -14.13
N ASN A 89 -12.33 -11.10 -15.21
CA ASN A 89 -11.93 -12.47 -15.57
C ASN A 89 -10.60 -12.55 -16.34
N LYS A 90 -9.88 -11.44 -16.49
CA LYS A 90 -8.60 -11.39 -17.22
C LYS A 90 -7.43 -11.66 -16.28
N LYS A 91 -6.22 -11.87 -16.83
CA LYS A 91 -5.01 -12.04 -16.02
C LYS A 91 -4.58 -10.70 -15.37
N PHE A 92 -4.67 -9.62 -16.15
CA PHE A 92 -4.36 -8.24 -15.79
C PHE A 92 -5.45 -7.30 -16.32
N ALA A 93 -5.51 -6.06 -15.85
CA ALA A 93 -6.40 -5.04 -16.42
C ALA A 93 -6.08 -4.77 -17.91
N GLY A 94 -4.83 -4.96 -18.32
CA GLY A 94 -4.39 -4.96 -19.72
C GLY A 94 -4.75 -6.21 -20.55
N GLY A 95 -5.36 -7.25 -19.96
CA GLY A 95 -5.61 -8.53 -20.63
C GLY A 95 -4.53 -9.56 -20.31
N ASP A 96 -3.78 -10.01 -21.32
CA ASP A 96 -2.69 -10.98 -21.18
C ASP A 96 -1.36 -10.36 -20.73
N VAL A 97 -1.19 -9.05 -20.95
CA VAL A 97 0.00 -8.29 -20.56
C VAL A 97 -0.42 -7.19 -19.57
N PRO A 98 0.41 -6.88 -18.54
CA PRO A 98 0.13 -5.80 -17.62
C PRO A 98 -0.03 -4.45 -18.32
N SER A 99 -1.09 -3.71 -17.98
CA SER A 99 -1.23 -2.32 -18.38
C SER A 99 -0.48 -1.39 -17.42
N VAL A 100 -0.34 -0.12 -17.78
CA VAL A 100 0.21 0.91 -16.87
C VAL A 100 -0.60 1.00 -15.56
N ALA A 101 -1.92 0.77 -15.61
CA ALA A 101 -2.73 0.76 -14.40
C ALA A 101 -2.43 -0.45 -13.50
N ASP A 102 -2.10 -1.60 -14.08
CA ASP A 102 -1.64 -2.76 -13.30
C ASP A 102 -0.30 -2.46 -12.62
N ILE A 103 0.61 -1.78 -13.32
CA ILE A 103 1.91 -1.37 -12.77
C ILE A 103 1.74 -0.39 -11.61
N ASP A 104 0.91 0.64 -11.76
CA ASP A 104 0.64 1.62 -10.71
C ASP A 104 0.04 0.94 -9.47
N MET A 105 -0.98 0.10 -9.66
CA MET A 105 -1.60 -0.65 -8.57
C MET A 105 -0.62 -1.62 -7.91
N TYR A 106 0.23 -2.27 -8.71
CA TYR A 106 1.24 -3.19 -8.20
C TYR A 106 2.27 -2.45 -7.35
N GLY A 107 2.73 -1.28 -7.77
CA GLY A 107 3.65 -0.45 -6.97
C GLY A 107 3.06 -0.11 -5.60
N VAL A 108 1.77 0.24 -5.56
CA VAL A 108 1.06 0.49 -4.30
C VAL A 108 0.97 -0.77 -3.44
N MET A 109 0.53 -1.90 -4.00
CA MET A 109 0.43 -3.16 -3.27
C MET A 109 1.79 -3.66 -2.81
N LYS A 110 2.86 -3.43 -3.59
CA LYS A 110 4.24 -3.79 -3.22
C LYS A 110 4.71 -3.00 -2.01
N ALA A 111 4.43 -1.70 -1.96
CA ALA A 111 4.69 -0.88 -0.78
C ALA A 111 3.92 -1.38 0.45
N LEU A 112 2.65 -1.79 0.28
CA LEU A 112 1.88 -2.41 1.35
C LEU A 112 2.46 -3.76 1.79
N SER A 113 2.97 -4.58 0.87
CA SER A 113 3.58 -5.89 1.18
C SER A 113 4.79 -5.80 2.10
N MET A 114 5.48 -4.65 2.10
CA MET A 114 6.60 -4.37 3.00
C MET A 114 6.13 -4.07 4.43
N MET A 115 4.85 -3.72 4.61
CA MET A 115 4.20 -3.47 5.89
C MET A 115 3.46 -4.72 6.36
N LYS A 116 4.17 -5.63 7.06
CA LYS A 116 3.68 -6.97 7.41
C LYS A 116 2.29 -7.00 8.03
N CYS A 117 1.97 -6.09 8.95
CA CYS A 117 0.66 -6.06 9.62
C CYS A 117 -0.46 -5.77 8.60
N THR A 118 -0.31 -4.69 7.84
CA THR A 118 -1.26 -4.31 6.78
C THR A 118 -1.41 -5.38 5.70
N TRP A 119 -0.29 -5.89 5.21
CA TRP A 119 -0.31 -6.87 4.12
C TRP A 119 -0.99 -8.16 4.52
N THR A 120 -0.71 -8.66 5.72
CA THR A 120 -1.31 -9.91 6.21
C THR A 120 -2.83 -9.79 6.27
N ASP A 121 -3.33 -8.62 6.65
CA ASP A 121 -4.77 -8.39 6.71
C ASP A 121 -5.39 -8.28 5.30
N VAL A 122 -4.73 -7.58 4.37
CA VAL A 122 -5.16 -7.49 2.97
C VAL A 122 -5.12 -8.86 2.28
N ASP A 123 -4.07 -9.64 2.45
CA ASP A 123 -3.92 -11.00 1.87
C ASP A 123 -4.99 -11.97 2.37
N LYS A 124 -5.47 -11.79 3.60
CA LYS A 124 -6.52 -12.65 4.20
C LYS A 124 -7.93 -12.25 3.79
N ASN A 125 -8.18 -10.95 3.58
CA ASN A 125 -9.52 -10.41 3.39
C ASN A 125 -9.83 -10.04 1.94
N THR A 126 -8.88 -10.17 1.01
CA THR A 126 -9.08 -9.84 -0.41
C THR A 126 -8.55 -10.91 -1.33
N SER A 127 -8.99 -10.90 -2.59
CA SER A 127 -8.53 -11.81 -3.65
C SER A 127 -7.25 -11.34 -4.36
N VAL A 128 -6.55 -10.34 -3.81
CA VAL A 128 -5.43 -9.65 -4.48
C VAL A 128 -4.20 -10.54 -4.69
N LYS A 129 -4.02 -11.57 -3.85
CA LYS A 129 -2.82 -12.41 -3.81
C LYS A 129 -2.46 -13.02 -5.17
N ASP A 130 -3.45 -13.58 -5.85
CA ASP A 130 -3.22 -14.29 -7.11
C ASP A 130 -2.80 -13.32 -8.22
N TRP A 131 -3.47 -12.16 -8.29
CA TRP A 131 -3.09 -11.10 -9.23
C TRP A 131 -1.71 -10.53 -8.89
N PHE A 132 -1.43 -10.29 -7.61
CA PHE A 132 -0.15 -9.76 -7.15
C PHE A 132 1.00 -10.70 -7.52
N ARG A 133 0.85 -12.01 -7.31
CA ARG A 133 1.87 -13.01 -7.69
C ARG A 133 2.11 -13.05 -9.20
N ARG A 134 1.04 -12.94 -10.02
CA ARG A 134 1.19 -12.84 -11.48
C ARG A 134 1.95 -11.58 -11.89
N MET A 135 1.73 -10.46 -11.19
CA MET A 135 2.48 -9.23 -11.43
C MET A 135 3.94 -9.35 -10.99
N GLU A 136 4.24 -9.99 -9.85
CA GLU A 136 5.61 -10.25 -9.41
C GLU A 136 6.40 -11.08 -10.43
N ASP A 137 5.77 -12.13 -10.98
CA ASP A 137 6.38 -12.97 -12.00
C ASP A 137 6.70 -12.19 -13.30
N LYS A 138 5.81 -11.27 -13.68
CA LYS A 138 6.01 -10.44 -14.88
C LYS A 138 7.02 -9.31 -14.72
N ILE A 139 7.04 -8.66 -13.57
CA ILE A 139 7.97 -7.54 -13.29
C ILE A 139 9.37 -8.07 -12.97
N GLY A 140 9.45 -9.25 -12.36
CA GLY A 140 10.71 -9.84 -11.94
C GLY A 140 11.23 -9.26 -10.62
N GLY A 141 12.45 -9.66 -10.26
CA GLY A 141 13.11 -9.26 -9.01
C GLY A 141 13.53 -7.79 -8.99
N SER A 142 13.70 -7.24 -7.79
CA SER A 142 14.26 -5.91 -7.59
C SER A 142 15.72 -5.86 -8.08
N SER A 143 16.03 -4.93 -8.98
CA SER A 143 17.40 -4.67 -9.45
C SER A 143 18.25 -3.87 -8.47
N ARG A 144 17.77 -3.60 -7.24
CA ARG A 144 18.55 -2.88 -6.23
C ARG A 144 19.77 -3.72 -5.84
N VAL A 145 20.92 -3.35 -6.40
CA VAL A 145 22.23 -3.82 -5.96
C VAL A 145 22.44 -3.25 -4.55
N ILE A 146 22.55 -4.15 -3.56
CA ILE A 146 22.82 -3.80 -2.15
C ILE A 146 24.33 -3.73 -1.97
#